data_AF-A0A6L3II17-F1
#
_entry.id   AF-A0A6L3II17-F1
#
_cell.length_a   1.000
_cell.length_b   1.000
_cell.length_c   1.000
_cell.angle_alpha   90.00
_cell.angle_beta   90.00
_cell.angle_gamma   90.00
#
_symmetry.space_group_name_H-M   'P 1'
#
loop_
_entity.id
_entity.type
_entity.pdbx_description
1 polymer ?
#
loop_
_entity_poly.entity_id
_entity_poly.type
_entity_poly.pdbx_seq_one_letter_code
_entity_poly.pdbx_strand_id
1 'polypeptide(L)'
;EIDGHEMHTEYISVSKHTIEKLIAHNGEAIAVGTTSVRTLESLYYIGVLISHNPDATQDELHVQQWMPYEDKNDLTPVEALQQILDYLNRHEMEALHSSTQIIIAPGYTYKIVKKMVTNFHQPQSTLLLLVSAFVKGNWRRIYDYALGHDFRFLSYGDSSLLIP
;
A
#
# COMPACT_ATOMS: atom_id res chain seq x y z
N GLU A 1 -11.09 19.36 5.27
CA GLU A 1 -10.65 18.85 3.95
C GLU A 1 -9.22 18.36 4.08
N ILE A 2 -8.85 17.27 3.40
CA ILE A 2 -7.49 16.72 3.36
C ILE A 2 -6.82 17.09 2.02
N ASP A 3 -7.49 17.87 1.16
CA ASP A 3 -7.05 18.30 -0.18
C ASP A 3 -5.72 19.08 -0.22
N GLY A 4 -5.15 19.46 0.93
CA GLY A 4 -3.83 20.08 1.03
C GLY A 4 -2.83 19.32 1.90
N HIS A 5 -3.12 18.09 2.31
CA HIS A 5 -2.21 17.30 3.15
C HIS A 5 -1.09 16.69 2.32
N GLU A 6 0.14 17.11 2.59
CA GLU A 6 1.35 16.47 2.06
C GLU A 6 1.64 15.19 2.85
N MET A 7 1.65 14.05 2.17
CA MET A 7 1.98 12.77 2.79
C MET A 7 3.47 12.71 3.13
N HIS A 8 3.76 12.26 4.35
CA HIS A 8 5.14 11.96 4.71
C HIS A 8 5.70 10.84 3.82
N THR A 9 6.94 11.05 3.37
CA THR A 9 7.74 10.05 2.67
C THR A 9 8.15 8.95 3.63
N GLU A 10 7.83 7.70 3.29
CA GLU A 10 8.34 6.52 3.95
C GLU A 10 9.44 5.90 3.08
N TYR A 11 10.59 5.60 3.67
CA TYR A 11 11.62 4.79 3.01
C TYR A 11 11.34 3.31 3.27
N ILE A 12 11.34 2.53 2.20
CA ILE A 12 11.01 1.10 2.24
C ILE A 12 12.19 0.27 1.77
N SER A 13 12.32 -0.92 2.37
CA SER A 13 13.26 -1.96 1.95
C SER A 13 12.49 -3.28 1.88
N VAL A 14 12.42 -3.89 0.69
CA VAL A 14 11.69 -5.15 0.47
C VAL A 14 12.65 -6.15 -0.15
N SER A 15 12.85 -7.28 0.53
CA SER A 15 13.76 -8.31 0.04
C SER A 15 13.25 -8.94 -1.25
N LYS A 16 14.17 -9.34 -2.13
CA LYS A 16 13.90 -10.11 -3.35
C LYS A 16 13.04 -11.34 -3.06
N HIS A 17 13.38 -12.08 -2.00
CA HIS A 17 12.59 -13.22 -1.51
C HIS A 17 11.12 -12.88 -1.20
N THR A 18 10.85 -11.68 -0.69
CA THR A 18 9.46 -11.23 -0.45
C THR A 18 8.73 -10.99 -1.77
N ILE A 19 9.39 -10.40 -2.77
CA ILE A 19 8.83 -10.20 -4.12
C ILE A 19 8.53 -11.55 -4.77
N GLU A 20 9.46 -12.50 -4.71
CA GLU A 20 9.27 -13.87 -5.22
C GLU A 20 8.08 -14.57 -4.56
N LYS A 21 7.93 -14.45 -3.23
CA LYS A 21 6.77 -14.98 -2.52
C LYS A 21 5.47 -14.33 -2.96
N LEU A 22 5.44 -13.00 -3.11
CA LEU A 22 4.24 -12.31 -3.59
C LEU A 22 3.84 -12.82 -4.98
N ILE A 23 4.79 -12.96 -5.91
CA ILE A 23 4.56 -13.53 -7.24
C ILE A 23 3.99 -14.95 -7.15
N ALA A 24 4.62 -15.82 -6.35
CA ALA A 24 4.17 -17.20 -6.13
C ALA A 24 2.76 -17.30 -5.50
N HIS A 25 2.30 -16.22 -4.86
CA HIS A 25 0.96 -16.09 -4.28
C HIS A 25 0.07 -15.11 -5.07
N ASN A 26 0.23 -15.06 -6.41
CA ASN A 26 -0.61 -14.29 -7.34
C ASN A 26 -0.62 -12.78 -7.10
N GLY A 27 0.43 -12.24 -6.47
CA GLY A 27 0.50 -10.85 -6.07
C GLY A 27 -0.52 -10.48 -5.00
N GLU A 28 -0.94 -11.43 -4.17
CA GLU A 28 -1.92 -11.21 -3.11
C GLU A 28 -1.27 -11.28 -1.72
N ALA A 29 -1.67 -10.36 -0.83
CA ALA A 29 -1.17 -10.35 0.54
C ALA A 29 -2.22 -9.95 1.58
N ILE A 30 -1.95 -10.37 2.82
CA ILE A 30 -2.59 -9.84 4.02
C ILE A 30 -1.61 -8.87 4.66
N ALA A 31 -1.96 -7.59 4.72
CA ALA A 31 -1.13 -6.57 5.35
C ALA A 31 -1.38 -6.50 6.86
N VAL A 32 -0.32 -6.34 7.65
CA VAL A 32 -0.44 -6.09 9.10
C VAL A 32 0.13 -4.70 9.38
N GLY A 33 -0.76 -3.73 9.60
CA GLY A 33 -0.42 -2.32 9.76
C GLY A 33 -0.54 -1.52 8.45
N THR A 34 -0.84 -0.23 8.59
CA THR A 34 -1.07 0.69 7.46
C THR A 34 0.21 1.01 6.69
N THR A 35 1.37 1.08 7.34
CA THR A 35 2.67 1.22 6.66
C THR A 35 2.96 0.02 5.76
N SER A 36 2.63 -1.20 6.20
CA SER A 36 2.72 -2.38 5.34
C SER A 36 1.75 -2.33 4.16
N VAL A 37 0.54 -1.79 4.36
CA VAL A 37 -0.40 -1.56 3.25
C VAL A 37 0.22 -0.61 2.22
N ARG A 38 0.71 0.55 2.65
CA ARG A 38 1.34 1.53 1.74
C ARG A 38 2.54 0.94 1.02
N THR A 39 3.38 0.19 1.74
CA THR A 39 4.55 -0.50 1.16
C THR A 39 4.13 -1.48 0.07
N LEU A 40 3.21 -2.41 0.39
CA LEU A 40 2.76 -3.44 -0.54
C LEU A 40 2.08 -2.85 -1.77
N GLU A 41 1.19 -1.88 -1.58
CA GLU A 41 0.53 -1.21 -2.70
C GLU A 41 1.53 -0.39 -3.55
N SER A 42 2.56 0.19 -2.93
CA SER A 42 3.62 0.91 -3.66
C SER A 42 4.43 -0.03 -4.56
N LEU A 43 4.60 -1.32 -4.21
CA LEU A 43 5.31 -2.27 -5.07
C LEU A 43 4.66 -2.39 -6.46
N TYR A 44 3.32 -2.33 -6.54
CA TYR A 44 2.65 -2.31 -7.84
C TYR A 44 3.11 -1.10 -8.68
N TYR A 45 3.11 0.09 -8.09
CA TYR A 45 3.47 1.32 -8.80
C TYR A 45 4.97 1.41 -9.10
N ILE A 46 5.84 0.87 -8.24
CA ILE A 46 7.27 0.75 -8.55
C ILE A 46 7.47 -0.17 -9.76
N GLY A 47 6.76 -1.30 -9.82
CA GLY A 47 6.78 -2.18 -10.99
C GLY A 47 6.32 -1.46 -12.27
N VAL A 48 5.29 -0.62 -12.16
CA VAL A 48 4.84 0.26 -13.26
C VAL A 48 5.93 1.26 -13.66
N LEU A 49 6.60 1.93 -12.72
CA LEU A 49 7.69 2.87 -13.03
C LEU A 49 8.82 2.16 -13.79
N ILE A 50 9.25 1.00 -13.31
CA ILE A 50 10.29 0.17 -13.96
C ILE A 50 9.83 -0.24 -15.37
N SER A 51 8.55 -0.58 -15.56
CA SER A 51 8.06 -0.97 -16.88
C SER A 51 8.18 0.14 -17.93
N HIS A 52 8.08 1.40 -17.51
CA HIS A 52 8.25 2.56 -18.38
C HIS A 52 9.71 2.98 -18.54
N ASN A 53 10.53 2.77 -17.51
CA ASN A 53 11.96 3.07 -17.52
C ASN A 53 12.77 1.93 -16.86
N PRO A 54 13.14 0.88 -17.63
CA PRO A 54 13.84 -0.30 -17.09
C PRO A 54 15.22 -0.05 -16.49
N ASP A 55 15.84 1.08 -16.85
CA ASP A 55 17.18 1.51 -16.43
C ASP A 55 17.13 2.59 -15.33
N ALA A 56 15.95 2.82 -14.73
CA ALA A 56 15.77 3.79 -13.66
C ALA A 56 16.71 3.52 -12.46
N THR A 57 17.30 4.59 -11.94
CA THR A 57 18.01 4.56 -10.67
C THR A 57 17.04 4.35 -9.51
N GLN A 58 17.53 3.85 -8.37
CA GLN A 58 16.66 3.63 -7.19
C GLN A 58 15.97 4.91 -6.70
N ASP A 59 16.64 6.06 -6.83
CA ASP A 59 16.07 7.36 -6.44
C ASP A 59 14.91 7.79 -7.35
N GLU A 60 14.92 7.35 -8.62
CA GLU A 60 13.82 7.59 -9.58
C GLU A 60 12.62 6.65 -9.35
N LEU A 61 12.81 5.55 -8.62
CA LEU A 61 11.74 4.61 -8.26
C LEU A 61 10.91 5.08 -7.06
N HIS A 62 10.66 6.39 -6.95
CA HIS A 62 9.84 7.00 -5.91
C HIS A 62 8.36 7.01 -6.30
N VAL A 63 7.49 6.49 -5.42
CA VAL A 63 6.03 6.54 -5.63
C VAL A 63 5.46 7.86 -5.13
N GLN A 64 5.08 8.71 -6.08
CA GLN A 64 4.45 10.01 -5.80
C GLN A 64 3.07 9.87 -5.17
N GLN A 65 2.66 10.89 -4.42
CA GLN A 65 1.43 10.89 -3.62
C GLN A 65 0.19 10.48 -4.43
N TRP A 66 -0.06 11.15 -5.55
CA TRP A 66 -1.28 11.02 -6.35
C TRP A 66 -1.17 10.06 -7.55
N MET A 67 -0.01 9.43 -7.72
CA MET A 67 0.25 8.49 -8.82
C MET A 67 -0.89 7.46 -9.03
N PRO A 68 -1.52 6.88 -7.99
CA PRO A 68 -2.62 5.94 -8.19
C PRO A 68 -3.84 6.42 -8.95
N TYR A 69 -4.07 7.74 -9.03
CA TYR A 69 -5.28 8.33 -9.60
C TYR A 69 -5.03 9.01 -10.95
N GLU A 70 -3.77 9.25 -11.29
CA GLU A 70 -3.35 9.90 -12.54
C GLU A 70 -3.05 8.87 -13.62
N ASP A 71 -2.50 7.73 -13.22
CA ASP A 71 -1.87 6.78 -14.12
C ASP A 71 -2.81 5.62 -14.48
N LYS A 72 -3.18 5.54 -15.76
CA LYS A 72 -3.88 4.38 -16.32
C LYS A 72 -2.85 3.35 -16.76
N ASN A 73 -2.76 2.25 -16.01
CA ASN A 73 -1.86 1.14 -16.29
C ASN A 73 -2.60 -0.18 -16.28
N ASP A 74 -2.29 -1.03 -17.24
CA ASP A 74 -2.97 -2.31 -17.48
C ASP A 74 -2.22 -3.52 -16.93
N LEU A 75 -1.08 -3.32 -16.25
CA LEU A 75 -0.34 -4.41 -15.63
C LEU A 75 -1.17 -5.09 -14.54
N THR A 76 -1.09 -6.42 -14.51
CA THR A 76 -1.51 -7.20 -13.36
C THR A 76 -0.53 -7.03 -12.20
N PRO A 77 -0.95 -7.29 -10.94
CA PRO A 77 -0.04 -7.26 -9.80
C PRO A 77 1.20 -8.15 -9.97
N VAL A 78 1.03 -9.34 -10.57
CA VAL A 78 2.14 -10.26 -10.83
C VAL A 78 3.11 -9.70 -11.86
N GLU A 79 2.62 -9.12 -12.95
CA GLU A 79 3.49 -8.49 -13.96
C GLU A 79 4.28 -7.32 -13.38
N ALA A 80 3.65 -6.46 -12.58
CA ALA A 80 4.34 -5.36 -11.90
C ALA A 80 5.43 -5.87 -10.94
N LEU A 81 5.13 -6.90 -10.13
CA LEU A 81 6.12 -7.51 -9.25
C LEU A 81 7.24 -8.20 -10.04
N GLN A 82 6.94 -8.78 -11.20
CA GLN A 82 7.95 -9.37 -12.07
C GLN A 82 8.92 -8.31 -12.61
N GLN A 83 8.45 -7.10 -12.94
CA GLN A 83 9.33 -5.99 -13.31
C GLN A 83 10.34 -5.66 -12.20
N ILE A 84 9.90 -5.68 -10.95
CA ILE A 84 10.79 -5.49 -9.79
C ILE A 84 11.79 -6.65 -9.68
N LEU A 85 11.33 -7.89 -9.79
CA LEU A 85 12.22 -9.05 -9.67
C LEU A 85 13.29 -9.04 -10.76
N ASP A 86 12.92 -8.74 -12.00
CA ASP A 86 13.84 -8.65 -13.13
C ASP A 86 14.82 -7.49 -12.95
N TYR A 87 14.37 -6.34 -12.44
CA TYR A 87 15.24 -5.22 -12.07
C TYR A 87 16.28 -5.63 -11.03
N LEU A 88 15.85 -6.25 -9.93
CA LEU A 88 16.77 -6.73 -8.88
C LEU A 88 17.80 -7.73 -9.43
N ASN A 89 17.37 -8.63 -10.31
CA ASN A 89 18.27 -9.59 -10.97
C ASN A 89 19.30 -8.90 -11.86
N ARG A 90 18.89 -7.93 -12.69
CA ARG A 90 19.80 -7.20 -13.60
C ARG A 90 20.86 -6.41 -12.85
N HIS A 91 20.51 -5.89 -11.68
CA HIS A 91 21.40 -5.08 -10.84
C HIS A 91 22.11 -5.88 -9.74
N GLU A 92 21.96 -7.22 -9.72
CA GLU A 92 22.55 -8.11 -8.69
C GLU A 92 22.19 -7.69 -7.25
N MET A 93 20.94 -7.28 -7.04
CA MET A 93 20.43 -6.77 -5.77
C MET A 93 19.57 -7.81 -5.03
N GLU A 94 19.72 -7.87 -3.71
CA GLU A 94 18.95 -8.76 -2.83
C GLU A 94 17.74 -8.08 -2.18
N ALA A 95 17.61 -6.76 -2.30
CA ALA A 95 16.49 -5.99 -1.79
C ALA A 95 16.24 -4.74 -2.65
N LEU A 96 14.97 -4.42 -2.84
CA LEU A 96 14.52 -3.14 -3.37
C LEU A 96 14.57 -2.10 -2.27
N HIS A 97 15.32 -1.02 -2.49
CA HIS A 97 15.29 0.19 -1.67
C HIS A 97 14.60 1.30 -2.47
N SER A 98 13.60 1.94 -1.86
CA SER A 98 12.79 2.96 -2.52
C SER A 98 12.11 3.84 -1.46
N SER A 99 11.33 4.81 -1.89
CA SER A 99 10.48 5.64 -1.03
C SER A 99 9.10 5.84 -1.62
N THR A 100 8.13 6.11 -0.75
CA THR A 100 6.73 6.29 -1.13
C THR A 100 6.07 7.42 -0.35
N GLN A 101 5.32 8.25 -1.07
CA GLN A 101 4.37 9.22 -0.53
C GLN A 101 2.93 8.83 -0.83
N ILE A 102 2.68 7.60 -1.31
CA ILE A 102 1.36 7.15 -1.78
C ILE A 102 0.24 7.53 -0.81
N ILE A 103 -0.82 8.16 -1.34
CA ILE A 103 -2.08 8.38 -0.62
C ILE A 103 -3.12 7.36 -1.08
N ILE A 104 -3.71 6.67 -0.11
CA ILE A 104 -4.80 5.73 -0.35
C ILE A 104 -6.07 6.34 0.24
N ALA A 105 -6.99 6.70 -0.64
CA ALA A 105 -8.21 7.42 -0.33
C ALA A 105 -9.40 6.77 -1.07
N PRO A 106 -10.65 7.08 -0.66
CA PRO A 106 -11.83 6.52 -1.31
C PRO A 106 -11.81 6.65 -2.83
N GLY A 107 -12.10 5.56 -3.54
CA GLY A 107 -11.94 5.44 -5.00
C GLY A 107 -10.68 4.68 -5.42
N TYR A 108 -9.73 4.47 -4.52
CA TYR A 108 -8.55 3.64 -4.76
C TYR A 108 -8.91 2.17 -5.03
N THR A 109 -8.22 1.56 -6.01
CA THR A 109 -8.35 0.13 -6.32
C THR A 109 -7.15 -0.63 -5.78
N TYR A 110 -7.37 -1.43 -4.74
CA TYR A 110 -6.32 -2.27 -4.16
C TYR A 110 -5.81 -3.33 -5.12
N LYS A 111 -4.49 -3.32 -5.35
CA LYS A 111 -3.81 -4.19 -6.29
C LYS A 111 -3.33 -5.45 -5.58
N ILE A 112 -2.59 -5.31 -4.48
CA ILE A 112 -1.88 -6.42 -3.82
C ILE A 112 -2.58 -6.85 -2.51
N VAL A 113 -2.96 -5.90 -1.66
CA VAL A 113 -3.54 -6.17 -0.35
C VAL A 113 -5.00 -6.61 -0.49
N LYS A 114 -5.31 -7.83 -0.05
CA LYS A 114 -6.66 -8.40 -0.09
C LYS A 114 -7.37 -8.44 1.27
N LYS A 115 -6.59 -8.41 2.35
CA LYS A 115 -7.06 -8.31 3.74
C LYS A 115 -6.07 -7.44 4.51
N MET A 116 -6.54 -6.75 5.55
CA MET A 116 -5.62 -6.04 6.44
C MET A 116 -5.96 -6.22 7.91
N VAL A 117 -4.94 -6.24 8.74
CA VAL A 117 -5.04 -6.10 10.19
C VAL A 117 -4.53 -4.72 10.57
N THR A 118 -5.33 -3.93 11.28
CA THR A 118 -4.96 -2.57 11.68
C THR A 118 -5.71 -2.10 12.92
N ASN A 119 -5.20 -1.11 13.62
CA ASN A 119 -5.87 -0.52 14.78
C ASN A 119 -7.04 0.37 14.36
N PHE A 120 -7.82 0.85 15.34
CA PHE A 120 -8.81 1.91 15.13
C PHE A 120 -8.14 3.28 15.17
N HIS A 121 -8.20 4.00 14.06
CA HIS A 121 -7.55 5.30 13.86
C HIS A 121 -8.42 6.48 14.25
N GLN A 122 -7.83 7.63 14.53
CA GLN A 122 -8.56 8.86 14.83
C GLN A 122 -9.45 9.30 13.64
N PRO A 123 -10.66 9.83 13.89
CA PRO A 123 -11.45 10.54 12.87
C PRO A 123 -10.63 11.64 12.19
N GLN A 124 -10.89 11.85 10.89
CA GLN A 124 -10.19 12.85 10.07
C GLN A 124 -8.68 12.61 9.86
N SER A 125 -8.18 11.39 10.10
CA SER A 125 -6.81 11.00 9.76
C SER A 125 -6.69 10.46 8.33
N THR A 126 -5.50 10.58 7.74
CA THR A 126 -5.16 9.92 6.46
C THR A 126 -5.22 8.39 6.57
N LEU A 127 -4.94 7.83 7.75
CA LEU A 127 -5.10 6.39 8.02
C LEU A 127 -6.57 5.95 7.92
N LEU A 128 -7.51 6.80 8.36
CA LEU A 128 -8.93 6.53 8.19
C LEU A 128 -9.35 6.59 6.71
N LEU A 129 -8.74 7.44 5.89
CA LEU A 129 -8.98 7.43 4.45
C LEU A 129 -8.57 6.11 3.82
N LEU A 130 -7.40 5.57 4.21
CA LEU A 130 -6.93 4.27 3.77
C LEU A 130 -7.91 3.16 4.16
N VAL A 131 -8.33 3.12 5.43
CA VAL A 131 -9.34 2.14 5.89
C VAL A 131 -10.66 2.31 5.13
N SER A 132 -11.12 3.54 4.96
CA SER A 132 -12.35 3.87 4.22
C SER A 132 -12.31 3.41 2.77
N ALA A 133 -11.17 3.60 2.08
CA ALA A 133 -10.98 3.11 0.73
C ALA A 133 -11.13 1.59 0.65
N PHE A 134 -10.50 0.87 1.59
CA PHE A 134 -10.49 -0.59 1.61
C PHE A 134 -11.87 -1.18 1.83
N VAL A 135 -12.63 -0.64 2.78
CA VAL A 135 -13.99 -1.12 3.10
C VAL A 135 -15.08 -0.44 2.26
N LYS A 136 -14.69 0.21 1.16
CA LYS A 136 -15.59 0.88 0.19
C LYS A 136 -16.58 1.84 0.86
N GLY A 137 -16.09 2.64 1.80
CA GLY A 137 -16.86 3.65 2.52
C GLY A 137 -17.64 3.14 3.74
N ASN A 138 -17.69 1.84 3.99
CA ASN A 138 -18.40 1.24 5.13
C ASN A 138 -17.71 1.40 6.50
N TRP A 139 -16.70 2.28 6.59
CA TRP A 139 -15.92 2.45 7.82
C TRP A 139 -16.76 2.99 8.99
N ARG A 140 -17.78 3.82 8.72
CA ARG A 140 -18.65 4.39 9.76
C ARG A 140 -19.34 3.29 10.56
N ARG A 141 -19.93 2.29 9.89
CA ARG A 141 -20.58 1.16 10.56
C ARG A 141 -19.62 0.37 11.46
N ILE A 142 -18.38 0.18 11.01
CA ILE A 142 -17.33 -0.53 11.77
C ILE A 142 -16.99 0.27 13.04
N TYR A 143 -16.83 1.59 12.89
CA TYR A 143 -16.44 2.49 13.96
C TYR A 143 -17.57 2.74 14.96
N ASP A 144 -18.81 2.89 14.49
CA ASP A 144 -20.01 3.03 15.34
C ASP A 144 -20.21 1.78 16.20
N TYR A 145 -19.97 0.58 15.64
CA TYR A 145 -19.97 -0.66 16.40
C TYR A 145 -18.91 -0.65 17.50
N ALA A 146 -17.66 -0.30 17.16
CA ALA A 146 -16.55 -0.27 18.10
C ALA A 146 -16.79 0.73 19.25
N LEU A 147 -17.27 1.93 18.93
CA LEU A 147 -17.63 2.96 19.92
C LEU A 147 -18.80 2.53 20.81
N GLY A 148 -19.78 1.80 20.27
CA GLY A 148 -20.91 1.27 21.03
C GLY A 148 -20.60 0.04 21.90
N HIS A 149 -19.40 -0.54 21.81
CA HIS A 149 -18.98 -1.75 22.52
C HIS A 149 -17.66 -1.58 23.29
N ASP A 150 -17.33 -0.34 23.69
CA ASP A 150 -16.17 -0.02 24.52
C ASP A 150 -14.81 -0.49 23.98
N PHE A 151 -14.66 -0.57 22.65
CA PHE A 151 -13.37 -0.84 22.03
C PHE A 151 -12.40 0.30 22.35
N ARG A 152 -11.13 -0.06 22.57
CA ARG A 152 -10.05 0.89 22.79
C ARG A 152 -9.49 1.32 21.44
N PHE A 153 -9.28 2.62 21.24
CA PHE A 153 -8.80 3.18 19.97
C PHE A 153 -7.30 3.51 20.05
N LEU A 154 -6.72 3.87 18.90
CA LEU A 154 -5.34 4.34 18.73
C LEU A 154 -4.28 3.24 18.94
N SER A 155 -3.03 3.64 19.10
CA SER A 155 -1.85 2.76 18.99
C SER A 155 -1.82 1.57 19.96
N TYR A 156 -2.41 1.73 21.16
CA TYR A 156 -2.45 0.71 22.20
C TYR A 156 -3.87 0.14 22.42
N GLY A 157 -4.77 0.46 21.50
CA GLY A 157 -6.14 0.00 21.52
C GLY A 157 -6.30 -1.42 20.98
N ASP A 158 -7.51 -1.72 20.56
CA ASP A 158 -7.86 -2.97 19.92
C ASP A 158 -7.57 -2.91 18.42
N SER A 159 -7.48 -4.09 17.80
CA SER A 159 -7.24 -4.24 16.37
C SER A 159 -8.50 -4.69 15.64
N SER A 160 -8.50 -4.45 14.33
CA SER A 160 -9.53 -4.87 13.39
C SER A 160 -8.91 -5.76 12.31
N LEU A 161 -9.59 -6.85 11.97
CA LEU A 161 -9.34 -7.61 10.76
C LEU A 161 -10.37 -7.18 9.72
N LEU A 162 -9.91 -6.59 8.63
CA LEU A 162 -10.76 -6.09 7.55
C LEU A 162 -10.66 -7.03 6.35
N ILE A 163 -11.83 -7.47 5.89
CA ILE A 163 -12.02 -8.30 4.70
C ILE A 163 -13.13 -7.63 3.88
N PRO A 164 -12.84 -7.14 2.66
CA PRO A 164 -13.76 -6.34 1.85
C PRO A 164 -14.82 -7.18 1.10
#